data_AF-A0A517DQ51-F1
#
_entry.id   AF-A0A517DQ51-F1
#
_cell.length_a   1.000
_cell.length_b   1.000
_cell.length_c   1.000
_cell.angle_alpha   90.00
_cell.angle_beta   90.00
_cell.angle_gamma   90.00
#
_symmetry.space_group_name_H-M   'P 1'
#
loop_
_entity.id
_entity.type
_entity.pdbx_description
1 polymer ?
#
loop_
_entity_poly.entity_id
_entity_poly.type
_entity_poly.pdbx_seq_one_letter_code
_entity_poly.pdbx_strand_id
1 'polypeptide(L)'
;MTIKKKTYFNPGCALSIYKPEIENKIVKFLNENYGVTALHKICCRHEPQLEAGSLIINVCAGCDRRFRSLYDGISTISLWEVLDGLDAFQYPDYQGLKVSVHDACPVREKPQVHQAVRNL
;
A
#
# COMPACT_ATOMS: atom_id res chain seq x y z
N MET A 1 7.03 -20.30 -17.31
CA MET A 1 7.90 -19.58 -16.36
C MET A 1 7.09 -18.47 -15.73
N THR A 2 6.60 -18.65 -14.50
CA THR A 2 5.90 -17.59 -13.78
C THR A 2 6.95 -16.58 -13.32
N ILE A 3 7.03 -15.42 -13.97
CA ILE A 3 7.93 -14.35 -13.55
C ILE A 3 7.55 -13.98 -12.12
N LYS A 4 8.45 -14.22 -11.17
CA LYS A 4 8.24 -13.84 -9.77
C LYS A 4 8.14 -12.32 -9.73
N LYS A 5 6.95 -11.82 -9.43
CA LYS A 5 6.63 -10.39 -9.38
C LYS A 5 7.53 -9.70 -8.35
N LYS A 6 8.27 -8.66 -8.75
CA LYS A 6 9.02 -7.84 -7.78
C LYS A 6 8.05 -6.89 -7.07
N THR A 7 8.17 -6.82 -5.75
CA THR A 7 7.26 -6.07 -4.89
C THR A 7 7.99 -4.91 -4.23
N TYR A 8 7.34 -3.76 -4.24
CA TYR A 8 7.85 -2.51 -3.70
C TYR A 8 6.83 -1.89 -2.76
N PHE A 9 7.28 -1.28 -1.68
CA PHE A 9 6.44 -0.45 -0.82
C PHE A 9 6.72 1.03 -1.10
N ASN A 10 5.69 1.78 -1.52
CA ASN A 10 5.76 3.22 -1.65
C ASN A 10 4.99 3.90 -0.50
N PRO A 11 5.67 4.57 0.45
CA PRO A 11 5.04 5.22 1.59
C PRO A 11 4.26 6.49 1.21
N GLY A 12 4.53 7.06 0.03
CA GLY A 12 4.06 8.38 -0.35
C GLY A 12 4.76 9.50 0.44
N CYS A 13 4.72 10.71 -0.12
CA CYS A 13 5.50 11.83 0.43
C CYS A 13 5.11 12.21 1.87
N ALA A 14 3.81 12.15 2.21
CA ALA A 14 3.34 12.55 3.53
C ALA A 14 3.88 11.62 4.63
N LEU A 15 3.79 10.30 4.46
CA LEU A 15 4.33 9.36 5.45
C LEU A 15 5.84 9.54 5.60
N SER A 16 6.56 9.68 4.48
CA SER A 16 8.02 9.91 4.48
C SER A 16 8.44 11.17 5.21
N ILE A 17 7.66 12.25 5.11
CA ILE A 17 7.98 13.54 5.73
C ILE A 17 7.59 13.53 7.21
N TYR A 18 6.39 13.06 7.54
CA TYR A 18 5.84 13.19 8.89
C TYR A 18 6.29 12.07 9.83
N LYS A 19 6.47 10.85 9.34
CA LYS A 19 6.81 9.66 10.15
C LYS A 19 7.72 8.68 9.39
N PRO A 20 8.94 9.08 9.01
CA PRO A 20 9.86 8.24 8.23
C PRO A 20 10.19 6.90 8.89
N GLU A 21 10.16 6.81 10.22
CA GLU A 21 10.41 5.57 10.96
C GLU A 21 9.34 4.49 10.71
N ILE A 22 8.13 4.89 10.32
CA ILE A 22 7.04 3.97 10.01
C ILE A 22 7.28 3.25 8.69
N GLU A 23 7.99 3.86 7.73
CA GLU A 23 8.31 3.23 6.44
C GLU A 23 9.06 1.91 6.65
N ASN A 24 10.11 1.94 7.48
CA ASN A 24 10.95 0.79 7.75
C ASN A 24 10.20 -0.27 8.55
N LYS A 25 9.29 0.13 9.45
CA LYS A 25 8.41 -0.80 10.18
C LYS A 25 7.47 -1.53 9.22
N ILE A 26 6.85 -0.81 8.28
CA ILE A 26 5.96 -1.42 7.28
C ILE A 26 6.75 -2.36 6.36
N VAL A 27 7.90 -1.94 5.85
CA VAL A 27 8.75 -2.82 5.01
C VAL A 27 9.19 -4.07 5.76
N LYS A 28 9.59 -3.95 7.03
CA LYS A 28 9.92 -5.10 7.86
C LYS A 28 8.73 -6.05 7.99
N PHE A 29 7.56 -5.53 8.35
CA PHE A 29 6.33 -6.31 8.48
C PHE A 29 5.96 -7.03 7.16
N LEU A 30 6.06 -6.33 6.02
CA LEU A 30 5.77 -6.91 4.70
C LEU A 30 6.77 -8.02 4.34
N ASN A 31 8.06 -7.85 4.65
CA ASN A 31 9.05 -8.89 4.42
C ASN A 31 8.82 -10.14 5.28
N GLU A 32 8.33 -9.97 6.51
CA GLU A 32 8.05 -11.05 7.44
C GLU A 32 6.75 -11.81 7.11
N ASN A 33 5.74 -11.11 6.58
CA ASN A 33 4.36 -11.65 6.51
C ASN A 33 3.75 -11.70 5.11
N TYR A 34 4.28 -10.96 4.14
CA TYR A 34 3.72 -10.89 2.77
C TYR A 34 4.68 -11.44 1.72
N GLY A 35 5.92 -10.97 1.73
CA GLY A 35 6.96 -11.36 0.78
C GLY A 35 8.04 -10.30 0.63
N VAL A 36 9.14 -10.69 -0.02
CA VAL A 36 10.31 -9.81 -0.23
C VAL A 36 9.87 -8.51 -0.90
N THR A 37 9.97 -7.42 -0.15
CA THR A 37 9.47 -6.09 -0.51
C THR A 37 10.57 -5.05 -0.32
N ALA A 38 10.91 -4.35 -1.40
CA ALA A 38 11.88 -3.26 -1.37
C ALA A 38 11.20 -1.90 -1.13
N LEU A 39 11.86 -0.98 -0.46
CA LEU A 39 11.36 0.38 -0.28
C LEU A 39 11.52 1.18 -1.60
N HIS A 40 10.46 1.84 -2.04
CA HIS A 40 10.46 2.67 -3.24
C HIS A 40 10.02 4.10 -2.89
N LYS A 41 10.97 5.06 -2.94
CA LYS A 41 10.78 6.45 -2.49
C LYS A 41 10.53 7.47 -3.60
N ILE A 42 10.49 7.05 -4.86
CA ILE A 42 10.23 7.98 -5.95
C ILE A 42 8.77 8.47 -5.85
N CYS A 43 8.62 9.79 -5.83
CA CYS A 43 7.31 10.45 -5.78
C CYS A 43 6.47 10.04 -7.00
N CYS A 44 5.18 9.75 -6.78
CA CYS A 44 4.21 9.38 -7.82
C CYS A 44 3.98 10.45 -8.92
N ARG A 45 4.65 11.60 -8.85
CA ARG A 45 4.72 12.62 -9.90
C ARG A 45 5.85 12.41 -10.90
N HIS A 46 6.71 11.41 -10.68
CA HIS A 46 7.81 11.06 -11.57
C HIS A 46 7.69 9.59 -12.00
N GLU A 47 8.36 9.26 -13.10
CA GLU A 47 8.52 7.89 -13.57
C GLU A 47 8.99 6.97 -12.43
N PRO A 48 8.30 5.83 -12.16
CA PRO A 48 8.64 4.94 -11.04
C PRO A 48 10.02 4.27 -11.18
N GLN A 49 10.57 4.20 -12.39
CA GLN A 49 11.85 3.50 -12.66
C GLN A 49 11.83 2.03 -12.18
N LEU A 50 10.68 1.37 -12.32
CA LEU A 50 10.49 -0.04 -12.00
C LEU A 50 10.33 -0.85 -13.27
N GLU A 51 10.82 -2.09 -13.25
CA GLU A 51 10.60 -3.00 -14.37
C GLU A 51 9.13 -3.37 -14.58
N ALA A 52 8.78 -3.71 -15.82
CA ALA A 52 7.47 -4.22 -16.17
C ALA A 52 7.15 -5.50 -15.37
N GLY A 53 5.91 -5.60 -14.90
CA GLY A 53 5.43 -6.62 -13.99
C GLY A 53 5.52 -6.25 -12.51
N SER A 54 6.16 -5.14 -12.13
CA SER A 54 6.31 -4.78 -10.71
C SER A 54 4.96 -4.51 -10.00
N LEU A 55 4.93 -4.83 -8.70
CA LEU A 55 3.84 -4.49 -7.78
C LEU A 55 4.26 -3.36 -6.85
N ILE A 56 3.48 -2.30 -6.75
CA ILE A 56 3.60 -1.27 -5.71
C ILE A 56 2.50 -1.46 -4.67
N ILE A 57 2.90 -1.83 -3.45
CA ILE A 57 2.09 -1.69 -2.24
C ILE A 57 2.13 -0.22 -1.83
N ASN A 58 0.97 0.42 -1.63
CA ASN A 58 0.90 1.82 -1.25
C ASN A 58 -0.09 2.08 -0.11
N VAL A 59 0.13 3.16 0.65
CA VAL A 59 -0.76 3.58 1.74
C VAL A 59 -1.50 4.89 1.44
N CYS A 60 -1.12 5.58 0.36
CA CYS A 60 -1.70 6.86 -0.03
C CYS A 60 -2.62 6.69 -1.23
N ALA A 61 -3.92 6.95 -1.04
CA ALA A 61 -4.94 6.91 -2.10
C ALA A 61 -4.58 7.76 -3.34
N GLY A 62 -3.96 8.92 -3.13
CA GLY A 62 -3.48 9.79 -4.22
C GLY A 62 -2.32 9.16 -5.01
N CYS A 63 -1.38 8.50 -4.31
CA CYS A 63 -0.30 7.76 -4.95
C CYS A 63 -0.83 6.53 -5.68
N ASP A 64 -1.77 5.77 -5.10
CA ASP A 64 -2.43 4.64 -5.76
C ASP A 64 -3.00 5.05 -7.13
N ARG A 65 -3.84 6.09 -7.14
CA ARG A 65 -4.49 6.56 -8.37
C ARG A 65 -3.46 6.98 -9.42
N ARG A 66 -2.39 7.66 -9.03
CA ARG A 66 -1.34 8.07 -9.98
C ARG A 66 -0.58 6.87 -10.52
N PHE A 67 -0.09 5.99 -9.65
CA PHE A 67 0.68 4.83 -10.09
C PHE A 67 -0.13 3.92 -11.01
N ARG A 68 -1.40 3.63 -10.66
CA ARG A 68 -2.25 2.73 -11.46
C ARG A 68 -2.73 3.32 -12.78
N SER A 69 -2.75 4.65 -12.94
CA SER A 69 -3.41 5.30 -14.09
C SER A 69 -2.44 6.00 -15.04
N LEU A 70 -1.21 6.29 -14.61
CA LEU A 70 -0.26 7.09 -15.39
C LEU A 70 0.97 6.32 -15.86
N TYR A 71 1.29 5.16 -15.27
CA TYR A 71 2.51 4.41 -15.60
C TYR A 71 2.16 2.98 -15.97
N ASP A 72 2.46 2.62 -17.22
CA ASP A 72 2.24 1.29 -17.75
C ASP A 72 3.26 0.29 -17.20
N GLY A 73 2.91 -0.99 -17.26
CA GLY A 73 3.80 -2.08 -16.84
C GLY A 73 3.92 -2.27 -15.33
N ILE A 74 3.37 -1.39 -14.50
CA ILE A 74 3.27 -1.61 -13.05
C ILE A 74 1.83 -1.82 -12.61
N SER A 75 1.66 -2.43 -11.46
CA SER A 75 0.35 -2.63 -10.82
C SER A 75 0.41 -2.18 -9.36
N THR A 76 -0.75 -1.89 -8.78
CA THR A 76 -0.84 -1.41 -7.40
C THR A 76 -1.76 -2.27 -6.56
N ILE A 77 -1.46 -2.32 -5.26
CA ILE A 77 -2.34 -2.84 -4.21
C ILE A 77 -2.25 -1.90 -3.00
N SER A 78 -3.36 -1.66 -2.32
CA SER A 78 -3.36 -0.89 -1.08
C SER A 78 -2.77 -1.73 0.07
N LEU A 79 -2.06 -1.07 0.99
CA LEU A 79 -1.63 -1.68 2.24
C LEU A 79 -2.83 -2.23 3.03
N TRP A 80 -4.00 -1.59 2.94
CA TRP A 80 -5.23 -2.08 3.58
C TRP A 80 -5.66 -3.45 3.04
N GLU A 81 -5.63 -3.63 1.71
CA GLU A 81 -5.94 -4.92 1.07
C GLU A 81 -4.92 -5.99 1.47
N VAL A 82 -3.65 -5.61 1.63
CA VAL A 82 -2.61 -6.53 2.12
C VAL A 82 -2.87 -6.95 3.56
N LEU A 83 -3.23 -6.01 4.44
CA LEU A 83 -3.52 -6.31 5.85
C LEU A 83 -4.78 -7.16 6.02
N ASP A 84 -5.83 -6.88 5.26
CA ASP A 84 -7.08 -7.67 5.26
C ASP A 84 -6.84 -9.11 4.79
N GLY A 85 -5.87 -9.33 3.90
CA GLY A 85 -5.48 -10.66 3.44
C GLY A 85 -4.51 -11.41 4.36
N LEU A 86 -4.13 -10.87 5.51
CA LEU A 86 -3.12 -11.44 6.40
C LEU A 86 -3.65 -11.61 7.84
N ASP A 87 -3.54 -12.82 8.37
CA ASP A 87 -3.86 -13.11 9.78
C ASP A 87 -2.74 -12.66 10.76
N ALA A 88 -1.62 -12.15 10.24
CA ALA A 88 -0.42 -11.89 11.02
C ALA A 88 -0.38 -10.51 11.70
N PHE A 89 -1.28 -9.59 11.34
CA PHE A 89 -1.29 -8.25 11.92
C PHE A 89 -1.99 -8.26 13.28
N GLN A 90 -1.28 -7.84 14.34
CA GLN A 90 -1.87 -7.70 15.67
C GLN A 90 -2.60 -6.37 15.77
N TYR A 91 -3.94 -6.40 15.70
CA TYR A 91 -4.77 -5.22 15.85
C TYR A 91 -4.83 -4.77 17.31
N PRO A 92 -4.71 -3.46 17.57
CA PRO A 92 -4.96 -2.91 18.90
C PRO A 92 -6.43 -3.06 19.30
N ASP A 93 -6.69 -3.40 20.56
CA ASP A 93 -8.04 -3.39 21.12
C ASP A 93 -8.43 -1.96 21.55
N TYR A 94 -9.37 -1.36 20.83
CA TYR A 94 -9.91 -0.03 21.11
C TYR A 94 -11.18 -0.06 21.99
N GLN A 95 -11.51 -1.18 22.64
CA GLN A 95 -12.61 -1.31 23.61
C GLN A 95 -13.96 -0.83 23.06
N GLY A 96 -14.25 -1.12 21.79
CA GLY A 96 -15.51 -0.73 21.14
C GLY A 96 -15.60 0.75 20.76
N LEU A 97 -14.48 1.48 20.65
CA LEU A 97 -14.44 2.85 20.14
C LEU A 97 -15.19 2.96 18.81
N LYS A 98 -16.16 3.87 18.75
CA LYS A 98 -16.88 4.16 17.51
C LYS A 98 -16.05 5.11 16.64
N VAL A 99 -15.78 4.69 15.42
CA VAL A 99 -15.05 5.48 14.42
C VAL A 99 -15.91 5.67 13.17
N SER A 100 -15.62 6.73 12.40
CA SER A 100 -16.20 6.92 11.07
C SER A 100 -15.15 6.60 10.02
N VAL A 101 -15.50 5.77 9.05
CA VAL A 101 -14.64 5.46 7.91
C VAL A 101 -14.89 6.47 6.80
N HIS A 102 -13.83 7.12 6.33
CA HIS A 102 -13.88 8.02 5.18
C HIS A 102 -13.21 7.38 3.97
N ASP A 103 -14.01 7.04 2.96
CA ASP A 103 -13.49 6.58 1.68
C ASP A 103 -13.01 7.79 0.85
N ALA A 104 -11.70 7.88 0.63
CA ALA A 104 -11.12 9.02 -0.07
C ALA A 104 -11.45 9.02 -1.57
N CYS A 105 -11.71 10.20 -2.15
CA CYS A 105 -12.07 10.36 -3.57
C CYS A 105 -11.16 9.61 -4.57
N PRO A 106 -9.81 9.54 -4.42
CA PRO A 106 -8.96 8.82 -5.37
C PRO A 106 -9.21 7.31 -5.45
N VAL A 107 -9.80 6.71 -4.41
CA VAL A 107 -10.15 5.28 -4.34
C VAL A 107 -11.66 5.04 -4.49
N ARG A 108 -12.45 6.04 -4.87
CA ARG A 108 -13.93 5.91 -5.01
C ARG A 108 -14.39 4.74 -5.92
N GLU A 109 -13.57 4.36 -6.89
CA GLU A 109 -13.80 3.27 -7.85
C GLU A 109 -13.11 1.95 -7.44
N LYS A 110 -12.66 1.84 -6.18
CA LYS A 110 -11.93 0.69 -5.63
C LYS A 110 -12.73 0.05 -4.49
N PRO A 111 -13.85 -0.64 -4.79
CA PRO A 111 -14.67 -1.30 -3.75
C PRO A 111 -13.87 -2.29 -2.90
N GLN A 112 -12.82 -2.91 -3.45
CA GLN A 112 -11.94 -3.81 -2.71
C GLN A 112 -11.14 -3.09 -1.59
N VAL A 113 -10.75 -1.83 -1.78
CA VAL A 113 -10.09 -1.04 -0.73
C VAL A 113 -11.09 -0.68 0.37
N HIS A 114 -12.31 -0.31 -0.03
CA HIS A 114 -13.39 0.01 0.90
C HIS A 114 -13.77 -1.20 1.78
N GLN A 115 -13.82 -2.38 1.18
CA GLN A 115 -14.10 -3.62 1.88
C GLN A 115 -12.97 -3.97 2.83
N ALA A 116 -11.71 -3.91 2.36
CA ALA A 116 -10.55 -4.21 3.19
C ALA A 116 -10.55 -3.38 4.47
N VAL A 117 -10.71 -2.06 4.39
CA VAL A 117 -10.75 -1.18 5.57
C VAL A 117 -11.88 -1.53 6.55
N ARG A 118 -13.01 -2.06 6.07
CA ARG A 118 -14.17 -2.42 6.90
C ARG A 118 -14.05 -3.79 7.56
N ASN A 119 -13.13 -4.64 7.08
CA ASN A 119 -12.84 -5.95 7.64
C ASN A 119 -11.78 -5.89 8.77
N LEU A 120 -11.07 -4.75 8.91
CA LEU A 120 -10.05 -4.51 9.94
C LEU A 120 -10.64 -4.01 11.27
#